data_AF-A0A3E2CCN4-F1
#
_entry.id   AF-A0A3E2CCN4-F1
#
_cell.length_a   1.000
_cell.length_b   1.000
_cell.length_c   1.000
_cell.angle_alpha   90.00
_cell.angle_beta   90.00
_cell.angle_gamma   90.00
#
_symmetry.space_group_name_H-M   'P 1'
#
loop_
_entity.id
_entity.type
_entity.pdbx_description
1 polymer ?
#
loop_
_entity_poly.entity_id
_entity_poly.type
_entity_poly.pdbx_seq_one_letter_code
_entity_poly.pdbx_strand_id
1 'polypeptide(L)'
;VISLAKEKGIPVYLIGTSEADSSTLQNIANETNGYFWDMNSISDMQEVMNRIRVNQDNVYCLEYDSDSSSNAYADRVVSALVADSKNHQSGGIGDDLSFKPIKKKNYKKGATRFVLHKGDVKWTEANSACMQDGGYLVTLTSKSKEKKVINMAKKEGVKYVWIGGYTSQRENGDVFAHWVTGEKVKYENWLPGEPSRNDKDGEPEFYLMLWRLNDEWSWNDQRDDLFTTPTLRKTFSGKTGYVCEINRH
;
A
#
# COMPACT_ATOMS: atom_id res chain seq x y z
N VAL A 1 11.25 14.54 -25.14
CA VAL A 1 11.36 13.37 -24.23
C VAL A 1 12.51 13.55 -23.25
N ILE A 2 13.77 13.64 -23.70
CA ILE A 2 14.95 13.77 -22.81
C ILE A 2 14.88 15.03 -21.92
N SER A 3 14.55 16.20 -22.47
CA SER A 3 14.43 17.44 -21.67
C SER A 3 13.35 17.36 -20.59
N LEU A 4 12.26 16.66 -20.86
CA LEU A 4 11.18 16.45 -19.89
C LEU A 4 11.59 15.42 -18.81
N ALA A 5 12.30 14.36 -19.21
CA ALA A 5 12.86 13.40 -18.26
C ALA A 5 13.86 14.06 -17.31
N LYS A 6 14.69 14.99 -17.81
CA LYS A 6 15.58 15.82 -16.98
C LYS A 6 14.80 16.71 -16.02
N GLU A 7 13.78 17.42 -16.51
CA GLU A 7 12.94 18.31 -15.69
C GLU A 7 12.23 17.55 -14.56
N LYS A 8 11.78 16.32 -14.82
CA LYS A 8 11.02 15.49 -13.87
C LYS A 8 11.88 14.50 -13.08
N GLY A 9 13.20 14.51 -13.25
CA GLY A 9 14.10 13.58 -12.56
C GLY A 9 13.85 12.10 -12.89
N ILE A 10 13.36 11.80 -14.09
CA ILE A 10 13.00 10.43 -14.52
C ILE A 10 14.22 9.76 -15.18
N PRO A 11 14.71 8.62 -14.66
CA PRO A 11 15.81 7.87 -15.28
C PRO A 11 15.46 7.32 -16.66
N VAL A 12 16.33 7.56 -17.65
CA VAL A 12 16.16 7.03 -19.01
C VAL A 12 17.11 5.85 -19.25
N TYR A 13 16.52 4.67 -19.44
CA TYR A 13 17.24 3.42 -19.69
C TYR A 13 17.30 3.15 -21.19
N LEU A 14 18.51 3.01 -21.74
CA LEU A 14 18.77 2.93 -23.18
C LEU A 14 19.51 1.63 -23.52
N ILE A 15 19.13 0.96 -24.59
CA ILE A 15 19.87 -0.16 -25.18
C ILE A 15 20.21 0.22 -26.61
N GLY A 16 21.48 0.12 -26.99
CA GLY A 16 21.93 0.49 -28.33
C GLY A 16 23.17 -0.27 -28.76
N THR A 17 23.48 -0.25 -30.06
CA THR A 17 24.66 -0.94 -30.63
C THR A 17 25.82 0.04 -30.81
N SER A 18 27.03 -0.48 -30.95
CA SER A 18 28.25 0.31 -31.21
C SER A 18 28.24 1.11 -32.53
N GLU A 19 27.26 0.89 -33.40
CA GLU A 19 27.06 1.65 -34.64
C GLU A 19 26.22 2.91 -34.44
N ALA A 20 25.43 2.98 -33.36
CA ALA A 20 24.82 4.21 -32.90
C ALA A 20 25.89 5.06 -32.19
N ASP A 21 25.69 6.38 -32.14
CA ASP A 21 26.54 7.30 -31.39
C ASP A 21 26.43 7.01 -29.88
N SER A 22 27.16 5.98 -29.45
CA SER A 22 27.21 5.44 -28.10
C SER A 22 27.60 6.53 -27.09
N SER A 23 28.38 7.51 -27.53
CA SER A 23 28.73 8.68 -26.72
C SER A 23 27.51 9.55 -26.41
N THR A 24 26.65 9.79 -27.39
CA THR A 24 25.39 10.52 -27.20
C THR A 24 24.42 9.75 -26.31
N LEU A 25 24.27 8.44 -26.49
CA LEU A 25 23.40 7.61 -25.64
C LEU A 25 23.91 7.51 -24.19
N GLN A 26 25.22 7.37 -24.01
CA GLN A 26 25.84 7.38 -22.68
C GLN A 26 25.67 8.74 -22.00
N ASN A 27 25.80 9.85 -22.74
CA ASN A 27 25.56 11.19 -22.22
C ASN A 27 24.10 11.36 -21.78
N ILE A 28 23.13 10.92 -22.58
CA ILE A 28 21.70 10.98 -22.20
C ILE A 28 21.43 10.17 -20.94
N ALA A 29 21.99 8.96 -20.84
CA ALA A 29 21.87 8.13 -19.64
C ALA A 29 22.46 8.83 -18.41
N ASN A 30 23.67 9.39 -18.53
CA ASN A 30 24.32 10.11 -17.43
C ASN A 30 23.53 11.36 -16.99
N GLU A 31 23.03 12.14 -17.95
CA GLU A 31 22.30 13.38 -17.66
C GLU A 31 20.88 13.15 -17.10
N THR A 32 20.35 11.93 -17.22
CA THR A 32 19.03 11.55 -16.67
C THR A 32 19.16 10.64 -15.45
N ASN A 33 20.38 10.37 -14.96
CA ASN A 33 20.66 9.32 -13.97
C ASN A 33 20.10 7.93 -14.39
N GLY A 34 19.96 7.70 -15.69
CA GLY A 34 19.59 6.43 -16.28
C GLY A 34 20.79 5.51 -16.52
N TYR A 35 20.66 4.56 -17.43
CA TYR A 35 21.75 3.66 -17.77
C TYR A 35 21.69 3.28 -19.25
N PHE A 36 22.86 3.22 -19.89
CA PHE A 36 23.02 2.75 -21.25
C PHE A 36 23.67 1.36 -21.26
N TRP A 37 23.04 0.40 -21.93
CA TRP A 37 23.64 -0.91 -22.20
C TRP A 37 24.01 -1.00 -23.69
N ASP A 38 25.27 -1.33 -23.96
CA ASP A 38 25.68 -1.76 -25.30
C ASP A 38 25.13 -3.17 -25.54
N MET A 39 24.31 -3.33 -26.57
CA MET A 39 23.68 -4.58 -26.96
C MET A 39 24.69 -5.72 -27.19
N ASN A 40 25.91 -5.38 -27.64
CA ASN A 40 26.99 -6.36 -27.82
C ASN A 40 27.60 -6.84 -26.50
N SER A 41 27.32 -6.15 -25.40
CA SER A 41 27.78 -6.48 -24.04
C SER A 41 26.70 -7.13 -23.16
N ILE A 42 25.45 -7.22 -23.64
CA ILE A 42 24.36 -7.87 -22.91
C ILE A 42 24.41 -9.37 -23.18
N SER A 43 24.93 -10.13 -22.21
CA SER A 43 24.91 -11.59 -22.23
C SER A 43 23.59 -12.16 -21.67
N ASP A 44 22.91 -11.44 -20.78
CA ASP A 44 21.64 -11.84 -20.17
C ASP A 44 20.70 -10.64 -19.98
N MET A 45 19.56 -10.67 -20.68
CA MET A 45 18.55 -9.63 -20.59
C MET A 45 17.78 -9.66 -19.25
N GLN A 46 17.77 -10.79 -18.52
CA GLN A 46 17.18 -10.85 -17.18
C GLN A 46 17.96 -10.01 -16.17
N GLU A 47 19.29 -9.92 -16.30
CA GLU A 47 20.13 -9.08 -15.44
C GLU A 47 19.78 -7.59 -15.62
N VAL A 48 19.61 -7.17 -16.88
CA VAL A 48 19.21 -5.80 -17.23
C VAL A 48 17.83 -5.47 -16.66
N MET A 49 16.83 -6.34 -16.85
CA MET A 49 15.48 -6.14 -16.29
C MET A 49 15.47 -6.16 -14.76
N ASN A 50 16.26 -7.03 -14.12
CA ASN A 50 16.38 -7.07 -12.67
C ASN A 50 17.02 -5.80 -12.12
N ARG A 51 18.01 -5.23 -12.82
CA ARG A 51 18.67 -3.99 -12.41
C ARG A 51 17.75 -2.78 -12.54
N ILE A 52 17.00 -2.69 -13.64
CA ILE A 52 15.95 -1.67 -13.82
C ILE A 52 14.91 -1.82 -12.70
N ARG A 53 14.45 -3.04 -12.44
CA ARG A 53 13.46 -3.34 -11.40
C ARG A 53 13.94 -2.99 -10.00
N VAL A 54 15.17 -3.36 -9.61
CA VAL A 54 15.73 -3.03 -8.28
C VAL A 54 15.86 -1.53 -8.08
N ASN A 55 16.24 -0.79 -9.14
CA ASN A 55 16.30 0.67 -9.07
C ASN A 55 14.91 1.28 -9.02
N GLN A 56 13.94 0.78 -9.79
CA GLN A 56 12.54 1.26 -9.81
C GLN A 56 11.73 0.88 -8.55
N ASP A 57 12.06 -0.23 -7.90
CA ASP A 57 11.39 -0.69 -6.67
C ASP A 57 11.80 0.17 -5.43
N ASN A 58 12.81 1.04 -5.55
CA ASN A 58 13.39 1.84 -4.44
C ASN A 58 13.25 3.37 -4.58
N VAL A 59 12.33 3.88 -5.41
CA VAL A 59 12.35 5.31 -5.82
C VAL A 59 11.48 6.25 -4.98
N TYR A 60 10.94 5.86 -3.82
CA TYR A 60 10.06 6.73 -3.03
C TYR A 60 10.61 6.98 -1.64
N CYS A 61 10.99 8.23 -1.34
CA CYS A 61 11.24 8.69 0.02
C CYS A 61 10.14 9.67 0.46
N LEU A 62 9.73 9.55 1.72
CA LEU A 62 8.85 10.51 2.37
C LEU A 62 9.72 11.43 3.22
N GLU A 63 9.69 12.72 2.91
CA GLU A 63 10.38 13.74 3.69
C GLU A 63 9.37 14.71 4.29
N TYR A 64 9.55 15.03 5.57
CA TYR A 64 8.81 16.09 6.25
C TYR A 64 9.79 16.95 7.03
N ASP A 65 9.57 18.27 6.99
CA ASP A 65 10.25 19.19 7.89
C ASP A 65 9.53 19.19 9.24
N SER A 66 10.29 19.09 10.33
CA SER A 66 9.73 19.23 11.66
C SER A 66 10.65 20.05 12.54
N ASP A 67 10.16 21.21 12.96
CA ASP A 67 10.75 21.97 14.05
C ASP A 67 10.56 21.20 15.36
N SER A 68 11.66 20.84 16.01
CA SER A 68 11.68 20.18 17.32
C SER A 68 10.93 20.94 18.43
N SER A 69 10.71 22.25 18.26
CA SER A 69 9.93 23.09 19.17
C SER A 69 8.40 23.03 18.92
N SER A 70 7.98 22.56 17.74
CA SER A 70 6.57 22.42 17.37
C SER A 70 5.91 21.24 18.06
N ASN A 71 4.63 21.37 18.44
CA ASN A 71 3.85 20.29 19.04
C ASN A 71 3.93 19.03 18.18
N ALA A 72 4.50 17.94 18.71
CA ALA A 72 4.75 16.67 18.02
C ALA A 72 3.50 15.99 17.44
N TYR A 73 2.29 16.47 17.77
CA TYR A 73 1.01 15.94 17.31
C TYR A 73 0.14 16.97 16.58
N ALA A 74 0.69 18.13 16.22
CA ALA A 74 0.03 19.07 15.32
C ALA A 74 0.13 18.56 13.87
N ASP A 75 -0.74 19.06 12.99
CA ASP A 75 -0.75 18.66 11.59
C ASP A 75 0.62 18.93 10.94
N ARG A 76 1.01 18.07 10.00
CA ARG A 76 2.29 18.09 9.30
C ARG A 76 2.05 17.95 7.81
N VAL A 77 2.79 18.71 7.02
CA VAL A 77 2.85 18.53 5.57
C VAL A 77 4.04 17.63 5.28
N VAL A 78 3.80 16.54 4.54
CA VAL A 78 4.84 15.68 3.96
C VAL A 78 4.91 16.04 2.49
N SER A 79 6.13 16.10 1.98
CA SER A 79 6.34 16.04 0.54
C SER A 79 6.78 14.61 0.21
N ALA A 80 6.11 14.00 -0.77
CA ALA A 80 6.60 12.74 -1.32
C ALA A 80 7.65 13.09 -2.38
N LEU A 81 8.86 12.58 -2.19
CA LEU A 81 9.95 12.78 -3.14
C LEU A 81 10.18 11.46 -3.87
N VAL A 82 10.28 11.57 -5.19
CA VAL A 82 10.81 10.48 -6.00
C VAL A 82 12.32 10.62 -6.01
N ALA A 83 13.02 9.75 -5.31
CA ALA A 83 14.47 9.79 -5.16
C ALA A 83 15.09 8.43 -5.52
N ASP A 84 16.11 8.45 -6.37
CA ASP A 84 16.99 7.29 -6.55
C ASP A 84 17.73 6.99 -5.23
N SER A 85 17.70 5.72 -4.81
CA SER A 85 18.48 5.09 -3.74
C SER A 85 19.96 5.52 -3.62
N LYS A 86 20.57 6.07 -4.67
CA LYS A 86 21.97 6.49 -4.68
C LYS A 86 22.21 7.99 -4.48
N ASN A 87 21.32 8.85 -4.98
CA ASN A 87 21.65 10.26 -5.16
C ASN A 87 20.69 11.26 -4.51
N HIS A 88 19.58 10.82 -3.92
CA HIS A 88 18.60 11.69 -3.23
C HIS A 88 18.14 12.91 -4.05
N GLN A 89 18.29 12.90 -5.38
CA GLN A 89 17.81 13.98 -6.24
C GLN A 89 16.33 13.78 -6.50
N SER A 90 15.54 14.70 -5.95
CA SER A 90 14.10 14.62 -5.79
C SER A 90 13.34 15.35 -6.90
N GLY A 91 12.50 14.64 -7.65
CA GLY A 91 11.32 15.25 -8.26
C GLY A 91 10.18 15.20 -7.24
N GLY A 92 9.71 16.35 -6.76
CA GLY A 92 8.58 16.40 -5.82
C GLY A 92 7.29 15.93 -6.50
N ILE A 93 6.61 14.95 -5.89
CA ILE A 93 5.23 14.60 -6.24
C ILE A 93 4.34 15.07 -5.10
N GLY A 94 3.84 16.29 -5.23
CA GLY A 94 2.82 16.84 -4.35
C GLY A 94 3.39 17.56 -3.15
N ASP A 95 3.37 18.88 -3.22
CA ASP A 95 3.31 19.73 -2.05
C ASP A 95 1.84 19.67 -1.56
N ASP A 96 1.58 19.60 -0.25
CA ASP A 96 0.26 19.65 0.40
C ASP A 96 -0.36 18.32 0.90
N LEU A 97 0.38 17.21 0.96
CA LEU A 97 -0.10 16.05 1.72
C LEU A 97 0.00 16.32 3.22
N SER A 98 -1.14 16.65 3.85
CA SER A 98 -1.20 16.84 5.30
C SER A 98 -1.58 15.56 6.04
N PHE A 99 -0.89 15.28 7.15
CA PHE A 99 -1.24 14.22 8.09
C PHE A 99 -1.12 14.72 9.53
N LYS A 100 -1.85 14.08 10.44
CA LYS A 100 -1.73 14.33 11.86
C LYS A 100 -0.95 13.18 12.50
N PRO A 101 0.25 13.45 13.07
CA PRO A 101 0.98 12.43 13.81
C PRO A 101 0.13 11.91 14.97
N ILE A 102 0.07 10.59 15.09
CA ILE A 102 -0.83 9.96 16.04
C ILE A 102 -0.06 9.46 17.27
N LYS A 103 -0.55 9.78 18.46
CA LYS A 103 0.04 9.33 19.72
C LYS A 103 -0.16 7.82 19.89
N LYS A 104 0.93 7.06 19.80
CA LYS A 104 0.95 5.63 20.09
C LYS A 104 0.60 5.38 21.56
N LYS A 105 -0.33 4.48 21.83
CA LYS A 105 -0.63 3.97 23.17
C LYS A 105 0.44 2.96 23.58
N ASN A 106 0.86 3.02 24.84
CA ASN A 106 1.77 2.04 25.41
C ASN A 106 0.98 0.76 25.75
N TYR A 107 1.27 -0.35 25.04
CA TYR A 107 0.71 -1.65 25.38
C TYR A 107 1.51 -2.33 26.49
N LYS A 108 0.80 -2.92 27.46
CA LYS A 108 1.42 -3.73 28.51
C LYS A 108 2.05 -4.98 27.88
N LYS A 109 3.29 -5.29 28.29
CA LYS A 109 4.00 -6.53 27.95
C LYS A 109 3.11 -7.72 28.31
N GLY A 110 2.68 -8.50 27.31
CA GLY A 110 1.79 -9.66 27.48
C GLY A 110 0.41 -9.57 26.81
N ALA A 111 0.05 -8.45 26.18
CA ALA A 111 -1.20 -8.36 25.41
C ALA A 111 -1.24 -9.34 24.21
N THR A 112 -2.44 -9.78 23.84
CA THR A 112 -2.64 -10.66 22.68
C THR A 112 -2.22 -9.94 21.40
N ARG A 113 -1.45 -10.62 20.54
CA ARG A 113 -0.98 -10.06 19.24
C ARG A 113 -2.12 -9.60 18.32
N PHE A 114 -3.31 -10.17 18.48
CA PHE A 114 -4.50 -9.82 17.69
C PHE A 114 -5.60 -9.35 18.63
N VAL A 115 -6.25 -8.24 18.30
CA VAL A 115 -7.36 -7.63 19.05
C VAL A 115 -8.50 -7.33 18.09
N LEU A 116 -9.70 -7.83 18.38
CA LEU A 116 -10.89 -7.52 17.59
C LEU A 116 -11.67 -6.39 18.26
N HIS A 117 -12.05 -5.41 17.45
CA HIS A 117 -12.89 -4.30 17.85
C HIS A 117 -14.19 -4.37 17.06
N LYS A 118 -15.33 -4.35 17.75
CA LYS A 118 -16.65 -4.20 17.10
C LYS A 118 -16.93 -2.72 16.88
N GLY A 119 -17.50 -2.37 15.75
CA GLY A 119 -17.88 -0.99 15.48
C GLY A 119 -18.10 -0.71 14.01
N ASP A 120 -19.11 0.11 13.76
CA ASP A 120 -19.45 0.64 12.44
C ASP A 120 -18.54 1.84 12.15
N VAL A 121 -17.37 1.54 11.59
CA VAL A 121 -16.33 2.53 11.26
C VAL A 121 -15.84 2.33 9.83
N LYS A 122 -15.25 3.38 9.25
CA LYS A 122 -14.57 3.31 7.96
C LYS A 122 -13.29 2.50 8.04
N TRP A 123 -12.79 2.03 6.90
CA TRP A 123 -11.49 1.35 6.88
C TRP A 123 -10.36 2.29 7.32
N THR A 124 -10.37 3.54 6.83
CA THR A 124 -9.38 4.57 7.20
C THR A 124 -9.37 4.88 8.71
N GLU A 125 -10.54 4.92 9.33
CA GLU A 125 -10.71 5.09 10.78
C GLU A 125 -10.20 3.86 11.56
N ALA A 126 -10.55 2.65 11.10
CA ALA A 126 -10.07 1.41 11.71
C ALA A 126 -8.54 1.27 11.63
N ASN A 127 -7.94 1.63 10.49
CA ASN A 127 -6.50 1.64 10.30
C ASN A 127 -5.82 2.63 11.26
N SER A 128 -6.37 3.84 11.36
CA SER A 128 -5.89 4.86 12.28
C SER A 128 -5.99 4.41 13.75
N ALA A 129 -7.05 3.71 14.12
CA ALA A 129 -7.22 3.14 15.45
C ALA A 129 -6.18 2.04 15.76
N CYS A 130 -5.90 1.15 14.82
CA CYS A 130 -4.87 0.13 15.02
C CYS A 130 -3.46 0.73 15.12
N MET A 131 -3.16 1.78 14.36
CA MET A 131 -1.90 2.53 14.49
C MET A 131 -1.78 3.24 15.85
N GLN A 132 -2.88 3.82 16.35
CA GLN A 132 -2.94 4.36 17.72
C GLN A 132 -2.63 3.30 18.77
N ASP A 133 -3.12 2.09 18.54
CA ASP A 133 -2.88 0.96 19.41
C ASP A 133 -1.46 0.35 19.22
N GLY A 134 -0.61 0.99 18.41
CA GLY A 134 0.78 0.59 18.23
C GLY A 134 0.96 -0.64 17.34
N GLY A 135 -0.07 -0.97 16.57
CA GLY A 135 -0.10 -2.01 15.57
C GLY A 135 -0.53 -1.48 14.21
N TYR A 136 -1.21 -2.33 13.46
CA TYR A 136 -1.80 -2.04 12.15
C TYR A 136 -3.02 -2.95 11.97
N LEU A 137 -3.90 -2.65 11.01
CA LEU A 137 -4.97 -3.60 10.67
C LEU A 137 -4.36 -4.92 10.22
N VAL A 138 -4.90 -6.04 10.70
CA VAL A 138 -4.27 -7.36 10.53
C VAL A 138 -3.98 -7.71 9.07
N THR A 139 -2.78 -8.21 8.79
CA THR A 139 -2.42 -8.75 7.48
C THR A 139 -2.71 -10.24 7.45
N LEU A 140 -3.32 -10.77 6.39
CA LEU A 140 -3.65 -12.21 6.31
C LEU A 140 -2.64 -12.96 5.44
N THR A 141 -1.39 -13.04 5.90
CA THR A 141 -0.28 -13.64 5.15
C THR A 141 -0.28 -15.18 5.13
N SER A 142 -1.26 -15.84 5.77
CA SER A 142 -1.42 -17.29 5.74
C SER A 142 -2.83 -17.73 6.16
N LYS A 143 -3.25 -18.91 5.67
CA LYS A 143 -4.50 -19.58 6.08
C LYS A 143 -4.65 -19.76 7.59
N SER A 144 -3.55 -20.02 8.30
CA SER A 144 -3.55 -20.17 9.76
C SER A 144 -3.90 -18.84 10.47
N LYS A 145 -3.31 -17.74 9.99
CA LYS A 145 -3.55 -16.40 10.52
C LYS A 145 -5.00 -15.96 10.25
N GLU A 146 -5.49 -16.20 9.04
CA GLU A 146 -6.89 -15.97 8.68
C GLU A 146 -7.86 -16.78 9.56
N LYS A 147 -7.62 -18.08 9.75
CA LYS A 147 -8.45 -18.93 10.62
C LYS A 147 -8.57 -18.37 12.04
N LYS A 148 -7.48 -17.78 12.57
CA LYS A 148 -7.50 -17.14 13.90
C LYS A 148 -8.41 -15.91 13.92
N VAL A 149 -8.33 -15.05 12.91
CA VAL A 149 -9.19 -13.87 12.74
C VAL A 149 -10.66 -14.28 12.60
N ILE A 150 -10.95 -15.29 11.77
CA ILE A 150 -12.29 -15.87 11.60
C ILE A 150 -12.85 -16.35 12.93
N ASN A 151 -12.05 -17.07 13.73
CA ASN A 151 -12.51 -17.58 15.02
C ASN A 151 -12.83 -16.46 16.02
N MET A 152 -12.04 -15.37 16.02
CA MET A 152 -12.33 -14.19 16.84
C MET A 152 -13.64 -13.54 16.40
N ALA A 153 -13.85 -13.36 15.09
CA ALA A 153 -15.06 -12.76 14.54
C ALA A 153 -16.31 -13.60 14.81
N LYS A 154 -16.22 -14.93 14.61
CA LYS A 154 -17.30 -15.87 14.94
C LYS A 154 -17.70 -15.80 16.40
N LYS A 155 -16.73 -15.74 17.33
CA LYS A 155 -16.98 -15.65 18.77
C LYS A 155 -17.75 -14.37 19.14
N GLU A 156 -17.45 -13.28 18.45
CA GLU A 156 -18.03 -11.96 18.72
C GLU A 156 -19.27 -11.64 17.87
N GLY A 157 -19.71 -12.57 17.01
CA GLY A 157 -20.87 -12.39 16.12
C GLY A 157 -20.64 -11.41 14.97
N VAL A 158 -19.39 -11.04 14.68
CA VAL A 158 -19.03 -10.14 13.58
C VAL A 158 -19.04 -10.91 12.26
N LYS A 159 -19.63 -10.31 11.23
CA LYS A 159 -19.73 -10.92 9.88
C LYS A 159 -18.83 -10.25 8.86
N TYR A 160 -18.48 -8.99 9.08
CA TYR A 160 -17.68 -8.20 8.15
C TYR A 160 -16.50 -7.61 8.93
N VAL A 161 -15.28 -7.98 8.57
CA VAL A 161 -14.08 -7.61 9.32
C VAL A 161 -13.12 -6.82 8.45
N TRP A 162 -12.82 -5.58 8.80
CA TRP A 162 -11.74 -4.84 8.15
C TRP A 162 -10.39 -5.49 8.43
N ILE A 163 -9.60 -5.66 7.37
CA ILE A 163 -8.24 -6.19 7.41
C ILE A 163 -7.30 -5.21 6.72
N GLY A 164 -6.00 -5.30 6.98
CA GLY A 164 -5.02 -4.29 6.60
C GLY A 164 -4.58 -4.37 5.15
N GLY A 165 -5.50 -4.65 4.23
CA GLY A 165 -5.20 -4.73 2.81
C GLY A 165 -5.91 -3.65 2.00
N TYR A 166 -5.33 -3.32 0.85
CA TYR A 166 -5.97 -2.46 -0.16
C TYR A 166 -5.59 -2.90 -1.57
N THR A 167 -6.39 -2.55 -2.58
CA THR A 167 -6.17 -2.90 -3.99
C THR A 167 -5.52 -1.77 -4.78
N SER A 168 -4.83 -2.13 -5.84
CA SER A 168 -4.26 -1.25 -6.86
C SER A 168 -4.40 -1.92 -8.22
N GLN A 169 -4.25 -1.15 -9.29
CA GLN A 169 -4.40 -1.65 -10.65
C GLN A 169 -3.20 -1.26 -11.51
N ARG A 170 -2.76 -2.20 -12.34
CA ARG A 170 -1.72 -1.99 -13.35
C ARG A 170 -2.32 -1.33 -14.58
N GLU A 171 -1.48 -0.74 -15.42
CA GLU A 171 -1.92 -0.11 -16.67
C GLU A 171 -2.66 -1.08 -17.62
N ASN A 172 -2.32 -2.38 -17.57
CA ASN A 172 -3.00 -3.41 -18.34
C ASN A 172 -4.38 -3.83 -17.79
N GLY A 173 -4.82 -3.19 -16.70
CA GLY A 173 -6.11 -3.47 -16.04
C GLY A 173 -6.04 -4.50 -14.91
N ASP A 174 -4.91 -5.19 -14.72
CA ASP A 174 -4.78 -6.22 -13.68
C ASP A 174 -4.85 -5.60 -12.28
N VAL A 175 -5.74 -6.14 -11.46
CA VAL A 175 -5.92 -5.71 -10.06
C VAL A 175 -5.09 -6.60 -9.13
N PHE A 176 -4.44 -6.00 -8.15
CA PHE A 176 -3.63 -6.70 -7.16
C PHE A 176 -3.75 -6.02 -5.79
N ALA A 177 -3.51 -6.78 -4.72
CA ALA A 177 -3.59 -6.29 -3.35
C ALA A 177 -2.22 -5.99 -2.73
N HIS A 178 -2.26 -5.13 -1.72
CA HIS A 178 -1.16 -4.75 -0.86
C HIS A 178 -1.54 -4.92 0.60
N TRP A 179 -0.55 -5.18 1.45
CA TRP A 179 -0.71 -5.04 2.90
C TRP A 179 -0.23 -3.66 3.34
N VAL A 180 -0.89 -3.08 4.35
CA VAL A 180 -0.48 -1.81 5.00
C VAL A 180 0.92 -1.87 5.63
N THR A 181 1.47 -3.08 5.81
CA THR A 181 2.83 -3.30 6.30
C THR A 181 3.88 -3.34 5.19
N GLY A 182 3.48 -3.36 3.92
CA GLY A 182 4.37 -3.61 2.78
C GLY A 182 4.80 -5.08 2.62
N GLU A 183 4.29 -6.00 3.46
CA GLU A 183 4.53 -7.43 3.28
C GLU A 183 4.02 -7.89 1.91
N LYS A 184 4.75 -8.82 1.26
CA LYS A 184 4.29 -9.43 0.00
C LYS A 184 3.00 -10.21 0.23
N VAL A 185 2.02 -10.04 -0.64
CA VAL A 185 0.83 -10.91 -0.69
C VAL A 185 1.26 -12.27 -1.23
N LYS A 186 1.13 -13.32 -0.40
CA LYS A 186 1.51 -14.72 -0.73
C LYS A 186 0.37 -15.72 -0.50
N TYR A 187 -0.71 -15.25 0.09
CA TYR A 187 -1.92 -16.00 0.39
C TYR A 187 -3.07 -15.10 0.01
N GLU A 188 -4.08 -15.68 -0.61
CA GLU A 188 -5.27 -14.98 -1.08
C GLU A 188 -6.47 -15.90 -0.88
N ASN A 189 -7.61 -15.30 -0.52
CA ASN A 189 -8.86 -16.02 -0.33
C ASN A 189 -10.03 -15.14 -0.80
N TRP A 190 -9.93 -14.64 -2.04
CA TRP A 190 -10.94 -13.77 -2.65
C TRP A 190 -12.29 -14.46 -2.80
N LEU A 191 -13.36 -13.69 -2.64
CA LEU A 191 -14.68 -14.08 -3.08
C LEU A 191 -14.65 -14.25 -4.61
N PRO A 192 -15.37 -15.23 -5.20
CA PRO A 192 -15.43 -15.36 -6.65
C PRO A 192 -15.90 -14.05 -7.32
N GLY A 193 -15.08 -13.53 -8.24
CA GLY A 193 -15.32 -12.25 -8.93
C GLY A 193 -14.59 -11.05 -8.33
N GLU A 194 -13.95 -11.21 -7.16
CA GLU A 194 -13.16 -10.17 -6.52
C GLU A 194 -11.65 -10.38 -6.74
N PRO A 195 -10.84 -9.30 -6.69
CA PRO A 195 -11.24 -7.90 -6.49
C PRO A 195 -11.81 -7.24 -7.75
N SER A 196 -12.93 -6.54 -7.60
CA SER A 196 -13.66 -5.88 -8.69
C SER A 196 -13.34 -4.38 -8.84
N ARG A 197 -12.79 -3.75 -7.79
CA ARG A 197 -12.48 -2.32 -7.64
C ARG A 197 -13.66 -1.35 -7.71
N ASN A 198 -14.85 -1.80 -8.07
CA ASN A 198 -16.02 -0.98 -8.22
C ASN A 198 -17.27 -1.79 -7.84
N ASP A 199 -18.07 -1.23 -6.94
CA ASP A 199 -19.38 -1.80 -6.64
C ASP A 199 -20.36 -1.55 -7.81
N LYS A 200 -21.53 -2.16 -7.77
CA LYS A 200 -22.57 -2.10 -8.81
C LYS A 200 -23.11 -0.69 -9.06
N ASP A 201 -22.96 0.22 -8.10
CA ASP A 201 -23.31 1.64 -8.24
C ASP A 201 -22.17 2.49 -8.82
N GLY A 202 -21.02 1.87 -9.14
CA GLY A 202 -19.82 2.52 -9.68
C GLY A 202 -18.89 3.08 -8.61
N GLU A 203 -19.24 3.00 -7.33
CA GLU A 203 -18.40 3.51 -6.25
C GLU A 203 -17.10 2.71 -6.13
N PRO A 204 -15.94 3.37 -5.97
CA PRO A 204 -14.69 2.65 -5.89
C PRO A 204 -14.53 1.82 -4.62
N GLU A 205 -14.05 0.59 -4.79
CA GLU A 205 -13.79 -0.38 -3.74
C GLU A 205 -12.30 -0.65 -3.66
N PHE A 206 -11.64 -0.10 -2.64
CA PHE A 206 -10.18 -0.17 -2.53
C PHE A 206 -9.69 -0.94 -1.33
N TYR A 207 -10.53 -1.17 -0.31
CA TYR A 207 -10.06 -1.64 0.99
C TYR A 207 -10.52 -3.06 1.26
N LEU A 208 -9.62 -3.92 1.72
CA LEU A 208 -9.95 -5.33 1.92
C LEU A 208 -10.80 -5.52 3.18
N MET A 209 -11.85 -6.31 3.02
CA MET A 209 -12.72 -6.75 4.09
C MET A 209 -12.93 -8.26 4.00
N LEU A 210 -12.85 -8.93 5.14
CA LEU A 210 -13.21 -10.33 5.24
C LEU A 210 -14.72 -10.45 5.48
N TRP A 211 -15.43 -11.09 4.55
CA TRP A 211 -16.88 -11.28 4.56
C TRP A 211 -17.25 -12.69 5.02
N ARG A 212 -18.33 -12.80 5.79
CA ARG A 212 -19.02 -14.07 6.06
C ARG A 212 -20.32 -14.16 5.27
N LEU A 213 -20.31 -14.88 4.17
CA LEU A 213 -21.49 -15.19 3.35
C LEU A 213 -21.78 -16.68 3.42
N ASN A 214 -23.03 -17.06 3.73
CA ASN A 214 -23.46 -18.46 3.79
C ASN A 214 -22.52 -19.38 4.61
N ASP A 215 -22.00 -18.85 5.73
CA ASP A 215 -21.00 -19.50 6.62
C ASP A 215 -19.60 -19.72 6.07
N GLU A 216 -19.35 -19.31 4.83
CA GLU A 216 -18.02 -19.25 4.21
C GLU A 216 -17.39 -17.87 4.42
N TRP A 217 -16.06 -17.84 4.43
CA TRP A 217 -15.28 -16.63 4.66
C TRP A 217 -14.33 -16.37 3.50
N SER A 218 -14.39 -15.17 2.94
CA SER A 218 -13.59 -14.75 1.78
C SER A 218 -13.37 -13.24 1.79
N TRP A 219 -12.43 -12.77 0.98
CA TRP A 219 -12.05 -11.36 0.87
C TRP A 219 -12.91 -10.67 -0.18
N ASN A 220 -13.31 -9.44 0.13
CA ASN A 220 -13.86 -8.46 -0.80
C ASN A 220 -12.93 -7.26 -0.74
N ASP A 221 -12.64 -6.60 -1.86
CA ASP A 221 -12.30 -5.18 -1.81
C ASP A 221 -13.60 -4.38 -1.63
N GLN A 222 -13.54 -3.27 -0.91
CA GLN A 222 -14.74 -2.60 -0.44
C GLN A 222 -14.52 -1.10 -0.33
N ARG A 223 -15.62 -0.33 -0.44
CA ARG A 223 -15.60 1.12 -0.26
C ARG A 223 -15.19 1.47 1.16
N ASP A 224 -14.60 2.65 1.36
CA ASP A 224 -14.16 3.08 2.70
C ASP A 224 -15.31 3.17 3.71
N ASP A 225 -16.45 3.72 3.28
CA ASP A 225 -17.62 3.99 4.12
C ASP A 225 -18.83 3.14 3.71
N LEU A 226 -19.09 2.09 4.50
CA LEU A 226 -20.21 1.16 4.35
C LEU A 226 -21.57 1.73 4.77
N PHE A 227 -21.62 2.99 5.25
CA PHE A 227 -22.81 3.55 5.91
C PHE A 227 -23.35 4.78 5.19
N THR A 228 -23.00 4.94 3.91
CA THR A 228 -23.39 6.09 3.07
C THR A 228 -24.87 6.07 2.69
N THR A 229 -25.49 4.90 2.50
CA THR A 229 -26.90 4.77 2.11
C THR A 229 -27.73 3.97 3.12
N PRO A 230 -29.08 4.16 3.16
CA PRO A 230 -29.95 3.37 4.04
C PRO A 230 -29.86 1.85 3.80
N THR A 231 -29.72 1.43 2.54
CA THR A 231 -29.57 0.02 2.18
C THR A 231 -28.29 -0.57 2.74
N LEU A 232 -27.16 0.12 2.56
CA LEU A 232 -25.87 -0.33 3.07
C LEU A 232 -25.86 -0.36 4.61
N ARG A 233 -26.40 0.68 5.28
CA ARG A 233 -26.57 0.67 6.74
C ARG A 233 -27.36 -0.54 7.23
N LYS A 234 -28.49 -0.85 6.59
CA LYS A 234 -29.30 -2.03 6.95
C LYS A 234 -28.52 -3.34 6.80
N THR A 235 -27.65 -3.42 5.79
CA THR A 235 -26.80 -4.58 5.54
C THR A 235 -25.70 -4.73 6.59
N PHE A 236 -24.93 -3.67 6.85
CA PHE A 236 -23.68 -3.74 7.61
C PHE A 236 -23.81 -3.38 9.08
N SER A 237 -24.68 -2.43 9.45
CA SER A 237 -24.68 -1.87 10.81
C SER A 237 -24.86 -2.92 11.90
N GLY A 238 -24.01 -2.82 12.93
CA GLY A 238 -23.95 -3.74 14.05
C GLY A 238 -23.35 -5.12 13.74
N LYS A 239 -22.93 -5.37 12.48
CA LYS A 239 -22.32 -6.64 12.05
C LYS A 239 -20.85 -6.48 11.64
N THR A 240 -20.32 -5.27 11.72
CA THR A 240 -18.96 -4.93 11.33
C THR A 240 -18.00 -4.89 12.52
N GLY A 241 -16.72 -5.06 12.22
CA GLY A 241 -15.63 -4.87 13.15
C GLY A 241 -14.30 -4.85 12.41
N TYR A 242 -13.22 -4.75 13.15
CA TYR A 242 -11.86 -4.74 12.61
C TYR A 242 -10.91 -5.44 13.55
N VAL A 243 -9.81 -5.98 13.02
CA VAL A 243 -8.80 -6.65 13.85
C VAL A 243 -7.47 -5.92 13.73
N CYS A 244 -6.95 -5.48 14.87
CA CYS A 244 -5.62 -4.91 15.00
C CYS A 244 -4.61 -6.01 15.31
N GLU A 245 -3.48 -5.99 14.60
CA GLU A 245 -2.29 -6.78 14.90
C GLU A 245 -1.26 -5.88 15.60
N ILE A 246 -1.02 -6.14 16.89
CA ILE A 246 -0.16 -5.32 17.73
C ILE A 246 1.29 -5.82 17.66
N ASN A 247 2.22 -4.89 17.47
CA ASN A 247 3.65 -5.17 17.47
C ASN A 247 4.09 -5.70 18.83
N ARG A 248 4.81 -6.83 18.85
CA ARG A 248 5.47 -7.31 20.08
C ARG A 248 6.80 -6.58 20.22
N HIS A 249 6.92 -5.78 21.27
CA HIS A 249 8.18 -5.20 21.74
C HIS A 249 8.96 -6.20 22.58
#